data_AF-A0A7R9LU84-F1
#
_entry.id   AF-A0A7R9LU84-F1
#
_cell.length_a   1.000
_cell.length_b   1.000
_cell.length_c   1.000
_cell.angle_alpha   90.00
_cell.angle_beta   90.00
_cell.angle_gamma   90.00
#
_symmetry.space_group_name_H-M   'P 1'
#
loop_
_entity.id
_entity.type
_entity.pdbx_description
1 polymer ?
#
loop_
_entity_poly.entity_id
_entity_poly.type
_entity_poly.pdbx_seq_one_letter_code
_entity_poly.pdbx_strand_id
1 'polypeptide(L)'
;KGLTPEKAKEYLARDGPNALTPPKTTPEWIKFCKNLFGGFAMLLWIGGVLCFVAYSIQAGTFEEPPDDNLYLGCVLVAVVMVTGIFSYYQEAKSSKIMESFKNMVPQ
;
A
#
# COMPACT_ATOMS: atom_id res chain seq x y z
N LYS A 1 36.79 22.76 -27.88
CA LYS A 1 35.88 22.37 -28.98
C LYS A 1 35.07 21.16 -28.52
N GLY A 2 33.74 21.20 -28.67
CA GLY A 2 32.84 20.11 -28.28
C GLY A 2 32.76 18.99 -29.34
N LEU A 3 31.88 18.03 -29.11
CA LEU A 3 31.58 16.92 -30.03
C LEU A 3 30.96 17.43 -31.34
N THR A 4 31.24 16.74 -32.44
CA THR A 4 30.52 16.96 -33.70
C THR A 4 29.09 16.43 -33.58
N PRO A 5 28.11 17.05 -34.26
CA PRO A 5 26.72 16.63 -34.19
C PRO A 5 26.49 15.18 -34.63
N GLU A 6 27.30 14.65 -35.55
CA GLU A 6 27.23 13.24 -35.93
C GLU A 6 27.65 12.31 -34.79
N LYS A 7 28.78 12.59 -34.12
CA LYS A 7 29.24 11.80 -32.96
C LYS A 7 28.30 11.89 -31.78
N ALA A 8 27.69 13.07 -31.54
CA ALA A 8 26.69 13.23 -30.51
C ALA A 8 25.44 12.36 -30.77
N LYS A 9 25.01 12.26 -32.04
CA LYS A 9 23.87 11.43 -32.44
C LYS A 9 24.17 9.93 -32.36
N GLU A 10 25.39 9.54 -32.71
CA GLU A 10 25.89 8.17 -32.58
C GLU A 10 25.91 7.72 -31.11
N TYR A 11 26.43 8.56 -30.21
CA TYR A 11 26.43 8.26 -28.77
C TYR A 11 25.03 8.23 -28.17
N LEU A 12 24.13 9.14 -28.59
CA LEU A 12 22.73 9.11 -28.14
C LEU A 12 22.01 7.83 -28.56
N ALA A 13 22.26 7.33 -29.78
CA ALA A 13 21.67 6.09 -30.27
C ALA A 13 22.24 4.84 -29.59
N ARG A 14 23.53 4.87 -29.21
CA ARG A 14 24.21 3.76 -28.52
C ARG A 14 23.85 3.68 -27.04
N ASP A 15 23.89 4.82 -26.35
CA ASP A 15 23.82 4.88 -24.88
C ASP A 15 22.39 5.20 -24.38
N GLY A 16 21.51 5.64 -25.28
CA GLY A 16 20.16 6.09 -24.94
C GLY A 16 20.13 7.51 -24.40
N PRO A 17 18.94 8.08 -24.19
CA PRO A 17 18.80 9.39 -23.56
C PRO A 17 19.42 9.36 -22.15
N ASN A 18 20.09 10.44 -21.77
CA ASN A 18 20.68 10.61 -20.44
C ASN A 18 19.58 10.88 -19.39
N ALA A 19 18.71 9.89 -19.21
CA ALA A 19 17.57 9.91 -18.31
C ALA A 19 17.55 8.62 -17.50
N LEU A 20 17.26 8.75 -16.20
CA LEU A 20 17.07 7.59 -15.34
C LEU A 20 15.80 6.85 -15.77
N THR A 21 15.94 5.59 -16.16
CA THR A 21 14.78 4.74 -16.48
C THR A 21 13.86 4.70 -15.25
N PRO A 22 12.59 5.15 -15.37
CA PRO A 22 11.70 5.17 -14.23
C PRO A 22 11.46 3.74 -13.73
N PRO A 23 11.55 3.49 -12.41
CA PRO A 23 11.25 2.18 -11.84
C PRO A 23 9.80 1.82 -12.13
N LYS A 24 9.53 0.53 -12.34
CA LYS A 24 8.18 0.02 -12.61
C LYS A 24 7.23 0.51 -11.52
N THR A 25 6.18 1.22 -11.92
CA THR A 25 5.16 1.69 -10.99
C THR A 25 4.32 0.51 -10.53
N THR A 26 4.20 0.34 -9.22
CA THR A 26 3.21 -0.58 -8.63
C THR A 26 1.89 0.17 -8.51
N PRO A 27 0.76 -0.44 -8.92
CA PRO A 27 -0.57 0.15 -8.76
C PRO A 27 -0.85 0.53 -7.29
N GLU A 28 -1.51 1.66 -7.09
CA GLU A 28 -1.79 2.18 -5.73
C GLU A 28 -2.65 1.23 -4.91
N TRP A 29 -3.60 0.54 -5.53
CA TRP A 29 -4.43 -0.46 -4.84
C TRP A 29 -3.59 -1.63 -4.29
N ILE A 30 -2.52 -2.04 -4.98
CA ILE A 30 -1.62 -3.09 -4.49
C ILE A 30 -0.82 -2.59 -3.28
N LYS A 31 -0.37 -1.34 -3.30
CA LYS A 31 0.31 -0.71 -2.15
C LYS A 31 -0.63 -0.58 -0.95
N PHE A 32 -1.88 -0.20 -1.18
CA PHE A 32 -2.90 -0.13 -0.15
C PHE A 32 -3.18 -1.50 0.48
N CYS A 33 -3.38 -2.55 -0.34
CA CYS A 33 -3.55 -3.91 0.15
C CYS A 33 -2.33 -4.39 0.96
N LYS A 34 -1.11 -4.07 0.52
CA LYS A 34 0.11 -4.40 1.29
C LYS A 34 0.13 -3.76 2.69
N ASN A 35 -0.35 -2.52 2.81
CA ASN A 35 -0.46 -1.85 4.12
C ASN A 35 -1.57 -2.45 4.99
N LEU A 36 -2.68 -2.87 4.39
CA LEU A 36 -3.83 -3.48 5.10
C LEU A 36 -3.57 -4.89 5.62
N PHE A 37 -2.68 -5.65 4.97
CA PHE A 37 -2.33 -7.01 5.36
C PHE A 37 -0.91 -7.12 5.93
N GLY A 38 -0.25 -5.99 6.21
CA GLY A 38 1.10 -5.94 6.74
C GLY A 38 1.17 -5.98 8.27
N GLY A 39 2.12 -6.74 8.82
CA GLY A 39 2.51 -6.70 10.23
C GLY A 39 1.35 -6.98 11.22
N PHE A 40 1.05 -6.00 12.07
CA PHE A 40 0.05 -6.12 13.15
C PHE A 40 -1.40 -6.19 12.62
N ALA A 41 -1.69 -5.63 11.45
CA ALA A 41 -3.03 -5.67 10.88
C ALA A 41 -3.51 -7.10 10.57
N MET A 42 -2.58 -8.01 10.24
CA MET A 42 -2.90 -9.41 9.98
C MET A 42 -3.40 -10.13 11.24
N LEU A 43 -2.84 -9.81 12.41
CA LEU A 43 -3.29 -10.36 13.71
C LEU A 43 -4.70 -9.88 14.04
N LEU A 44 -5.01 -8.60 13.77
CA LEU A 44 -6.33 -8.04 14.00
C LEU A 44 -7.39 -8.59 13.02
N TRP A 45 -7.02 -8.83 11.76
CA TRP A 45 -7.90 -9.52 10.81
C TRP A 45 -8.26 -10.93 11.29
N ILE A 46 -7.28 -11.70 11.75
CA ILE A 46 -7.52 -13.04 12.31
C ILE A 46 -8.41 -12.94 13.55
N GLY A 47 -8.16 -11.96 14.44
CA GLY A 47 -8.99 -11.70 15.61
C GLY A 47 -10.45 -11.36 15.25
N GLY A 48 -10.66 -10.48 14.28
CA GLY A 48 -11.99 -10.12 13.80
C GLY A 48 -12.75 -11.31 13.19
N VAL A 49 -12.07 -12.12 12.35
CA VAL A 49 -12.64 -13.35 11.80
C VAL A 49 -13.02 -14.33 12.91
N LEU A 50 -12.16 -14.52 13.91
CA LEU A 50 -12.46 -15.36 15.08
C LEU A 50 -13.69 -14.86 15.86
N CYS A 51 -13.86 -13.55 16.04
CA CYS A 51 -15.05 -12.99 16.69
C CYS A 51 -16.34 -13.26 15.89
N PHE A 52 -16.29 -13.15 14.56
CA PHE A 52 -17.44 -13.50 13.71
C PHE A 52 -17.75 -15.00 13.73
N VAL A 53 -16.73 -15.87 13.75
CA VAL A 53 -16.92 -17.32 13.88
C VAL A 53 -17.51 -17.67 15.24
N ALA A 54 -17.03 -17.07 16.33
CA ALA A 54 -17.57 -17.27 17.67
C ALA A 54 -19.05 -16.83 17.76
N TYR A 55 -19.39 -15.68 17.18
CA TYR A 55 -20.78 -15.22 17.08
C TYR A 55 -21.65 -16.20 16.27
N SER A 56 -21.14 -16.69 15.14
CA SER A 56 -21.87 -17.65 14.29
C SER A 56 -22.18 -18.96 15.03
N ILE A 57 -21.26 -19.45 15.87
CA ILE A 57 -21.48 -20.64 16.70
C ILE A 57 -22.51 -20.35 17.81
N GLN A 58 -22.42 -19.19 18.48
CA GLN A 58 -23.37 -18.80 19.52
C GLN A 58 -24.78 -18.62 18.96
N ALA A 59 -24.93 -17.97 17.80
CA ALA A 59 -26.21 -17.78 17.13
C ALA A 59 -26.86 -19.09 16.67
N GLY A 60 -26.08 -20.15 16.44
CA GLY A 60 -26.59 -21.48 16.12
C GLY A 60 -26.93 -22.35 17.35
N THR A 61 -26.46 -21.97 18.54
CA THR A 61 -26.57 -22.80 19.76
C THR A 61 -27.51 -22.20 20.81
N PHE A 62 -27.65 -20.87 20.85
CA PHE A 62 -28.47 -20.15 21.83
C PHE A 62 -29.62 -19.40 21.16
N GLU A 63 -30.80 -19.43 21.78
CA GLU A 63 -32.03 -18.78 21.27
C GLU A 63 -31.98 -17.24 21.40
N GLU A 64 -31.15 -16.73 22.31
CA GLU A 64 -30.79 -15.31 22.47
C GLU A 64 -29.26 -15.16 22.61
N PRO A 65 -28.52 -15.09 21.49
CA PRO A 65 -27.08 -14.89 21.52
C PRO A 65 -26.73 -13.46 21.98
N PRO A 66 -25.73 -13.27 22.87
CA PRO A 66 -25.21 -11.94 23.17
C PRO A 66 -24.50 -11.35 21.94
N ASP A 67 -24.93 -10.15 21.50
CA ASP A 67 -24.36 -9.48 20.31
C ASP A 67 -22.94 -8.91 20.54
N ASP A 68 -22.38 -9.05 21.73
CA ASP A 68 -21.06 -8.52 22.12
C ASP A 68 -19.95 -8.92 21.14
N ASN A 69 -19.95 -10.19 20.68
CA ASN A 69 -18.95 -10.70 19.73
C ASN A 69 -19.08 -10.07 18.33
N LEU A 70 -20.29 -9.71 17.93
CA LEU A 70 -20.56 -9.02 16.66
C LEU A 70 -20.09 -7.57 16.73
N TYR A 71 -20.38 -6.86 17.83
CA TYR A 71 -19.86 -5.51 18.06
C TYR A 71 -18.34 -5.49 18.13
N LEU A 72 -17.72 -6.44 18.86
CA LEU A 72 -16.27 -6.57 18.95
C LEU A 72 -15.64 -6.81 17.58
N GLY A 73 -16.23 -7.70 16.76
CA GLY A 73 -15.78 -7.96 15.39
C GLY A 73 -15.85 -6.71 14.49
N CYS A 74 -16.97 -5.98 14.53
CA CYS A 74 -17.14 -4.73 13.79
C CYS A 74 -16.13 -3.66 14.20
N VAL A 75 -15.90 -3.49 15.51
CA VAL A 75 -14.92 -2.53 16.03
C VAL A 75 -13.50 -2.90 15.58
N LEU A 76 -13.14 -4.19 15.62
CA LEU A 76 -11.84 -4.66 15.15
C LEU A 76 -11.62 -4.36 13.66
N VAL A 77 -12.63 -4.62 12.81
CA VAL A 77 -12.56 -4.28 11.38
C VAL A 77 -12.41 -2.78 11.16
N ALA A 78 -13.16 -1.96 11.90
CA ALA A 78 -13.07 -0.50 11.82
C ALA A 78 -11.67 0.01 12.20
N VAL A 79 -11.08 -0.53 13.29
CA VAL A 79 -9.73 -0.19 13.72
C VAL A 79 -8.69 -0.56 12.66
N VAL A 80 -8.81 -1.75 12.05
CA VAL A 80 -7.93 -2.18 10.95
C VAL A 80 -8.03 -1.28 9.72
N MET A 81 -9.26 -0.88 9.34
CA MET A 81 -9.47 0.04 8.23
C MET A 81 -8.83 1.41 8.48
N VAL A 82 -9.06 2.00 9.66
CA VAL A 82 -8.48 3.31 10.02
C VAL A 82 -6.95 3.23 10.05
N THR A 83 -6.39 2.24 10.74
CA THR A 83 -4.93 2.06 10.82
C THR A 83 -4.31 1.81 9.44
N GLY A 84 -4.96 1.02 8.57
CA GLY A 84 -4.52 0.79 7.19
C GLY A 84 -4.50 2.07 6.36
N ILE A 85 -5.54 2.91 6.46
CA ILE A 85 -5.60 4.22 5.80
C ILE A 85 -4.48 5.14 6.28
N PHE A 86 -4.25 5.24 7.59
CA PHE A 86 -3.18 6.06 8.16
C PHE A 86 -1.78 5.58 7.74
N SER A 87 -1.57 4.26 7.67
CA SER A 87 -0.31 3.68 7.20
C SER A 87 -0.08 3.97 5.72
N TYR A 88 -1.11 3.79 4.88
CA TYR A 88 -1.05 4.14 3.46
C TYR A 88 -0.73 5.61 3.24
N TYR A 89 -1.38 6.51 4.00
CA TYR A 89 -1.14 7.94 3.88
C TYR A 89 0.32 8.32 4.23
N GLN A 90 0.91 7.68 5.24
CA GLN A 90 2.32 7.88 5.60
C GLN A 90 3.27 7.38 4.49
N GLU A 91 2.98 6.21 3.90
CA GLU A 91 3.81 5.66 2.82
C GLU A 91 3.66 6.45 1.51
N ALA A 92 2.45 6.91 1.19
CA ALA A 92 2.17 7.76 0.04
C ALA A 92 2.91 9.11 0.15
N LYS A 93 2.92 9.72 1.35
CA LYS A 93 3.67 10.95 1.61
C LYS A 93 5.18 10.77 1.40
N SER A 94 5.74 9.66 1.87
CA SER A 94 7.16 9.31 1.65
C SER A 94 7.47 9.11 0.16
N SER A 95 6.60 8.39 -0.55
CA SER A 95 6.74 8.15 -1.99
C SER A 95 6.72 9.46 -2.80
N LYS A 96 5.86 10.41 -2.42
CA LYS A 96 5.76 11.73 -3.08
C LYS A 96 7.02 12.58 -2.92
N ILE A 97 7.70 12.49 -1.77
CA ILE A 97 8.97 13.18 -1.55
C ILE A 97 10.04 12.61 -2.48
N MET A 98 10.12 11.29 -2.63
CA MET A 98 11.07 10.63 -3.55
C MET A 98 10.82 11.01 -5.02
N GLU A 99 9.55 11.13 -5.44
CA GLU A 99 9.22 11.64 -6.78
C GLU A 99 9.66 13.10 -6.98
N SER A 100 9.51 13.94 -5.95
CA SER A 100 9.99 15.33 -6.00
C SER A 100 11.51 15.41 -6.24
N PHE A 101 12.31 14.45 -5.76
CA PHE A 101 13.75 14.41 -6.02
C PHE A 101 14.08 14.12 -7.49
N LYS A 102 13.29 13.29 -8.18
CA LYS A 102 13.51 13.00 -9.61
C LYS A 102 13.27 14.23 -10.49
N ASN A 103 12.31 15.07 -10.10
CA ASN A 103 11.99 16.31 -10.82
C ASN A 103 13.01 17.44 -10.58
N MET A 104 13.99 17.24 -9.69
CA MET A 104 15.07 18.21 -9.45
C MET A 104 16.33 17.94 -10.30
N VAL A 105 16.36 16.87 -11.11
CA VAL A 105 17.40 16.72 -12.12
C VAL A 105 17.08 17.70 -13.26
N PRO A 106 17.95 18.68 -13.57
CA PRO A 106 17.69 19.65 -14.63
C PRO A 106 17.58 18.93 -15.98
N GLN A 107 16.60 19.35 -16.80
CA GLN A 107 16.38 18.85 -18.16
C GLN A 107 17.58 19.08 -19.07
#